data_AF-A0A960T418-F1
#
_entry.id   AF-A0A960T418-F1
#
_cell.length_a   1.000
_cell.length_b   1.000
_cell.length_c   1.000
_cell.angle_alpha   90.00
_cell.angle_beta   90.00
_cell.angle_gamma   90.00
#
_symmetry.space_group_name_H-M   'P 1'
#
loop_
_entity.id
_entity.type
_entity.pdbx_description
1 polymer ?
#
loop_
_entity_poly.entity_id
_entity_poly.type
_entity_poly.pdbx_seq_one_letter_code
_entity_poly.pdbx_strand_id
1 'polypeptide(L)'
;MNAVEIEEAVSRLAEQPFDTESFPYAFLEAFGNKPATIQRLKSGSTNQSDLGGVLQRSNIHLKTCAPGEVAATLKALRESPKTATHKAKFILATDGIELQAEALEGEG
;
A
#
# COMPACT_ATOMS: atom_id res chain seq x y z
N MET A 1 27.16 -15.56 0.36
CA MET A 1 25.79 -15.95 0.72
C MET A 1 25.58 -17.35 0.17
N ASN A 2 25.56 -18.35 1.04
CA ASN A 2 25.37 -19.75 0.66
C ASN A 2 23.86 -20.04 0.51
N ALA A 3 23.51 -21.04 -0.32
CA ALA A 3 22.10 -21.39 -0.62
C ALA A 3 21.24 -21.64 0.63
N VAL A 4 21.85 -22.17 1.70
CA VAL A 4 21.20 -22.43 3.01
C VAL A 4 20.77 -21.14 3.72
N GLU A 5 21.57 -20.07 3.61
CA GLU A 5 21.24 -18.79 4.25
C GLU A 5 20.06 -18.08 3.56
N ILE A 6 19.86 -18.35 2.27
CA ILE A 6 18.74 -17.83 1.48
C ILE A 6 17.46 -18.58 1.84
N GLU A 7 17.52 -19.90 2.02
CA GLU A 7 16.37 -20.73 2.39
C GLU A 7 15.85 -20.41 3.80
N GLU A 8 16.74 -20.21 4.79
CA GLU A 8 16.33 -19.79 6.13
C GLU A 8 15.73 -18.38 6.18
N ALA A 9 16.27 -17.45 5.37
CA ALA A 9 15.71 -16.10 5.28
C ALA A 9 14.30 -16.11 4.69
N VAL A 10 14.04 -16.97 3.70
CA VAL A 10 12.72 -17.15 3.08
C VAL A 10 11.74 -17.85 4.03
N SER A 11 12.17 -18.88 4.77
CA SER A 11 11.33 -19.51 5.81
C SER A 11 10.95 -18.54 6.93
N ARG A 12 11.90 -17.72 7.42
CA ARG A 12 11.60 -16.69 8.44
C ARG A 12 10.73 -15.55 7.93
N LEU A 13 10.74 -15.29 6.62
CA LEU A 13 9.83 -14.33 5.98
C LEU A 13 8.43 -14.94 5.78
N ALA A 14 8.33 -16.23 5.49
CA ALA A 14 7.05 -16.96 5.40
C ALA A 14 6.40 -17.21 6.77
N GLU A 15 7.20 -17.30 7.84
CA GLU A 15 6.74 -17.37 9.23
C GLU A 15 6.39 -16.01 9.83
N GLN A 16 6.81 -14.91 9.19
CA GLN A 16 6.43 -13.59 9.65
C GLN A 16 4.99 -13.28 9.23
N PRO A 17 4.10 -12.91 10.17
CA PRO A 17 2.76 -12.48 9.82
C PRO A 17 2.87 -11.28 8.88
N PHE A 18 2.01 -11.25 7.86
CA PHE A 18 1.90 -10.11 6.95
C PHE A 18 1.84 -8.80 7.75
N ASP A 19 2.89 -7.99 7.66
CA ASP A 19 2.95 -6.71 8.37
C ASP A 19 2.14 -5.68 7.58
N THR A 20 0.86 -5.62 7.95
CA THR A 20 -0.12 -4.69 7.39
C THR A 20 0.30 -3.23 7.51
N GLU A 21 1.14 -2.87 8.49
CA GLU A 21 1.54 -1.49 8.75
C GLU A 21 2.74 -1.09 7.90
N SER A 22 3.73 -1.98 7.73
CA SER A 22 4.94 -1.67 6.95
C SER A 22 4.76 -1.92 5.45
N PHE A 23 3.88 -2.85 5.05
CA PHE A 23 3.68 -3.22 3.64
C PHE A 23 3.41 -2.03 2.71
N PRO A 24 2.48 -1.09 3.01
CA PRO A 24 2.22 0.06 2.13
C PRO A 24 3.48 0.86 1.78
N TYR A 25 4.38 1.03 2.74
CA TYR A 25 5.59 1.81 2.57
C TYR A 25 6.68 1.05 1.83
N ALA A 26 6.84 -0.24 2.15
CA ALA A 26 7.76 -1.13 1.44
C ALA A 26 7.36 -1.27 -0.04
N PHE A 27 6.06 -1.38 -0.32
CA PHE A 27 5.52 -1.37 -1.68
C PHE A 27 5.90 -0.07 -2.39
N LEU A 28 5.61 1.10 -1.81
CA LEU A 28 5.95 2.36 -2.45
C LEU A 28 7.46 2.53 -2.70
N GLU A 29 8.31 2.09 -1.78
CA GLU A 29 9.77 2.13 -1.91
C GLU A 29 10.25 1.22 -3.05
N ALA A 30 9.71 -0.01 -3.15
CA ALA A 30 10.01 -0.95 -4.22
C ALA A 30 9.65 -0.41 -5.62
N PHE A 31 8.63 0.45 -5.71
CA PHE A 31 8.21 1.13 -6.95
C PHE A 31 8.92 2.47 -7.17
N GLY A 32 10.01 2.76 -6.45
CA GLY A 32 10.91 3.88 -6.72
C GLY A 32 10.64 5.16 -5.93
N ASN A 33 9.78 5.11 -4.90
CA ASN A 33 9.66 6.25 -3.99
C ASN A 33 10.94 6.42 -3.17
N LYS A 34 11.45 7.66 -3.13
CA LYS A 34 12.64 8.00 -2.35
C LYS A 34 12.38 7.80 -0.85
N PRO A 35 13.38 7.37 -0.04
CA PRO A 35 13.22 7.16 1.40
C PRO A 35 12.66 8.38 2.16
N ALA A 36 13.04 9.60 1.75
CA ALA A 36 12.51 10.83 2.34
C ALA A 36 10.98 11.00 2.13
N THR A 37 10.45 10.57 0.98
CA THR A 37 9.01 10.56 0.70
C THR A 37 8.31 9.54 1.59
N ILE A 38 8.90 8.35 1.71
CA ILE A 38 8.38 7.29 2.59
C ILE A 38 8.32 7.76 4.04
N GLN A 39 9.38 8.41 4.55
CA GLN A 39 9.40 8.95 5.91
C GLN A 39 8.30 9.99 6.15
N ARG A 40 8.03 10.88 5.18
CA ARG A 40 6.96 11.89 5.28
C ARG A 40 5.55 11.29 5.25
N LEU A 41 5.37 10.19 4.54
CA LEU A 41 4.12 9.43 4.55
C LEU A 41 3.96 8.70 5.89
N LYS A 42 5.02 8.07 6.41
CA LYS A 42 5.04 7.39 7.72
C LYS A 42 4.77 8.35 8.88
N SER A 43 5.34 9.56 8.85
CA SER A 43 5.13 10.57 9.90
C SER A 43 3.75 11.24 9.84
N GLY A 44 2.90 10.88 8.87
CA GLY A 44 1.60 11.51 8.66
C GLY A 44 1.65 12.91 8.04
N SER A 45 2.84 13.48 7.81
CA SER A 45 2.97 14.87 7.37
C SER A 45 2.41 15.10 5.97
N THR A 46 2.54 14.11 5.08
CA THR A 46 1.97 14.16 3.72
C THR A 46 0.95 13.07 3.43
N ASN A 47 0.69 12.18 4.39
CA ASN A 47 -0.33 11.15 4.25
C ASN A 47 -1.69 11.74 4.66
N GLN A 48 -2.62 11.81 3.70
CA GLN A 48 -3.94 12.43 3.89
C GLN A 48 -5.08 11.41 3.71
N SER A 49 -4.78 10.12 3.92
CA SER A 49 -5.77 9.05 3.86
C SER A 49 -6.85 9.25 4.93
N ASP A 50 -8.11 9.24 4.51
CA ASP A 50 -9.29 9.23 5.39
C ASP A 50 -9.70 7.83 5.84
N LEU A 51 -9.11 6.79 5.24
CA LEU A 51 -9.47 5.39 5.49
C LEU A 51 -8.43 4.63 6.32
N GLY A 52 -7.41 5.32 6.86
CA GLY A 52 -6.34 4.67 7.61
C GLY A 52 -5.45 3.80 6.71
N GLY A 53 -5.04 4.34 5.57
CA GLY A 53 -4.05 3.77 4.66
C GLY A 53 -2.95 4.79 4.33
N VAL A 54 -2.30 4.61 3.18
CA VAL A 54 -1.29 5.54 2.66
C VAL A 54 -1.80 6.21 1.39
N LEU A 55 -2.04 7.52 1.49
CA LEU A 55 -2.41 8.35 0.35
C LEU A 55 -1.23 9.22 -0.07
N GLN A 56 -0.69 8.94 -1.26
CA GLN A 56 0.28 9.77 -1.93
C GLN A 56 -0.40 10.60 -3.02
N ARG A 57 -0.44 11.92 -2.82
CA ARG A 57 -1.02 12.88 -3.76
C ARG A 57 -0.47 12.69 -5.17
N SER A 58 -1.37 12.74 -6.16
CA SER A 58 -1.08 12.60 -7.59
C SER A 58 -0.47 11.24 -8.00
N ASN A 59 -0.52 10.24 -7.11
CA ASN A 59 0.05 8.92 -7.36
C ASN A 59 -0.91 7.79 -6.97
N ILE A 60 -1.05 7.45 -5.69
CA ILE A 60 -1.74 6.23 -5.26
C ILE A 60 -2.40 6.37 -3.89
N HIS A 61 -3.55 5.74 -3.70
CA HIS A 61 -4.15 5.48 -2.39
C HIS A 61 -4.14 3.99 -2.10
N LEU A 62 -3.35 3.57 -1.12
CA LEU A 62 -3.12 2.16 -0.77
C LEU A 62 -3.65 1.88 0.64
N LYS A 63 -4.35 0.77 0.83
CA LYS A 63 -4.77 0.33 2.17
C LYS A 63 -4.64 -1.19 2.34
N THR A 64 -4.15 -1.60 3.50
CA THR A 64 -4.20 -3.00 3.96
C THR A 64 -5.50 -3.24 4.73
N CYS A 65 -6.02 -4.47 4.66
CA CYS A 65 -7.31 -4.85 5.24
C CYS A 65 -7.28 -6.27 5.84
N ALA A 66 -8.36 -6.68 6.51
CA ALA A 66 -8.47 -8.02 7.06
C ALA A 66 -8.68 -9.06 5.94
N PRO A 67 -8.31 -10.35 6.17
CA PRO A 67 -8.52 -11.42 5.20
C PRO A 67 -9.96 -11.47 4.66
N GLY A 68 -10.10 -11.43 3.33
CA GLY A 68 -11.38 -11.44 2.63
C GLY A 68 -12.07 -10.08 2.45
N GLU A 69 -11.48 -8.98 2.94
CA GLU A 69 -12.04 -7.64 2.82
C GLU A 69 -11.47 -6.82 1.64
N VAL A 70 -10.63 -7.42 0.79
CA VAL A 70 -9.92 -6.72 -0.28
C VAL A 70 -10.86 -5.98 -1.23
N ALA A 71 -11.91 -6.64 -1.71
CA ALA A 71 -12.88 -6.03 -2.63
C ALA A 71 -13.66 -4.86 -1.99
N ALA A 72 -14.08 -5.03 -0.72
CA ALA A 72 -14.77 -3.97 0.02
C ALA A 72 -13.86 -2.77 0.28
N THR A 73 -12.59 -3.03 0.61
CA THR A 73 -11.57 -2.00 0.83
C THR A 73 -11.24 -1.26 -0.46
N LEU A 74 -11.10 -1.96 -1.58
CA LEU A 74 -10.87 -1.34 -2.89
C LEU A 74 -12.03 -0.42 -3.28
N LYS A 75 -13.27 -0.87 -3.05
CA LYS A 75 -14.46 -0.04 -3.26
C LYS A 75 -14.44 1.21 -2.38
N ALA A 76 -14.12 1.08 -1.10
CA ALA A 76 -14.01 2.23 -0.19
C ALA A 76 -12.93 3.22 -0.65
N LEU A 77 -11.76 2.73 -1.08
CA LEU A 77 -10.70 3.56 -1.67
C LEU A 77 -11.19 4.32 -2.90
N ARG A 78 -11.96 3.67 -3.78
CA ARG A 78 -12.56 4.31 -4.97
C ARG A 78 -13.56 5.42 -4.60
N GLU A 79 -14.38 5.19 -3.59
CA GLU A 79 -15.44 6.11 -3.15
C GLU A 79 -14.93 7.23 -2.22
N SER A 80 -13.68 7.14 -1.74
CA SER A 80 -13.10 8.13 -0.83
C SER A 80 -12.98 9.52 -1.49
N PRO A 81 -13.52 10.59 -0.86
CA PRO A 81 -13.34 11.96 -1.30
C PRO A 81 -11.87 12.39 -1.33
N LYS A 82 -11.04 11.84 -0.43
CA LYS A 82 -9.60 12.13 -0.39
C LYS A 82 -8.86 11.53 -1.58
N THR A 83 -9.24 10.34 -2.02
CA THR A 83 -8.69 9.73 -3.25
C THR A 83 -8.83 10.67 -4.44
N ALA A 84 -10.05 11.18 -4.68
CA ALA A 84 -10.34 12.11 -5.76
C ALA A 84 -9.66 13.49 -5.54
N THR A 85 -9.81 14.07 -4.36
CA THR A 85 -9.25 15.41 -4.03
C THR A 85 -7.73 15.46 -4.20
N HIS A 86 -7.04 14.39 -3.80
CA HIS A 86 -5.60 14.28 -3.92
C HIS A 86 -5.15 13.68 -5.26
N LYS A 87 -6.06 13.49 -6.22
CA LYS A 87 -5.79 13.06 -7.59
C LYS A 87 -5.00 11.75 -7.66
N ALA A 88 -5.33 10.78 -6.79
CA ALA A 88 -4.69 9.46 -6.87
C ALA A 88 -4.98 8.85 -8.26
N LYS A 89 -3.93 8.33 -8.90
CA LYS A 89 -4.01 7.68 -10.21
C LYS A 89 -4.28 6.18 -10.09
N PHE A 90 -3.93 5.61 -8.95
CA PHE A 90 -4.13 4.21 -8.65
C PHE A 90 -4.75 4.06 -7.26
N ILE A 91 -5.55 3.02 -7.10
CA ILE A 91 -5.97 2.52 -5.79
C ILE A 91 -5.52 1.07 -5.65
N LEU A 92 -5.15 0.67 -4.43
CA LEU A 92 -4.69 -0.68 -4.13
C LEU A 92 -5.18 -1.11 -2.75
N ALA A 93 -5.79 -2.29 -2.70
CA ALA A 93 -6.19 -2.98 -1.48
C ALA A 93 -5.51 -4.35 -1.40
N THR A 94 -5.10 -4.77 -0.21
CA THR A 94 -4.59 -6.13 0.02
C THR A 94 -4.80 -6.57 1.47
N ASP A 95 -4.98 -7.86 1.69
CA ASP A 95 -5.03 -8.49 3.02
C ASP A 95 -3.79 -9.37 3.31
N GLY A 96 -2.80 -9.32 2.42
CA GLY A 96 -1.59 -10.14 2.47
C GLY A 96 -1.69 -11.50 1.79
N ILE A 97 -2.90 -11.91 1.38
CA ILE A 97 -3.17 -13.14 0.64
C ILE A 97 -3.63 -12.78 -0.78
N GLU A 98 -4.57 -11.85 -0.88
CA GLU A 98 -5.11 -11.31 -2.11
C GLU A 98 -4.72 -9.82 -2.24
N LEU A 99 -4.48 -9.40 -3.48
CA LEU A 99 -4.21 -8.00 -3.82
C LEU A 99 -5.07 -7.62 -5.02
N GLN A 100 -5.78 -6.51 -4.90
CA GLN A 100 -6.50 -5.90 -6.00
C GLN A 100 -6.06 -4.45 -6.17
N ALA A 101 -5.88 -4.05 -7.42
CA ALA A 101 -5.50 -2.69 -7.77
C ALA A 101 -6.26 -2.23 -9.00
N GLU A 102 -6.49 -0.94 -9.07
CA GLU A 102 -7.21 -0.32 -10.17
C GLU A 102 -6.59 1.03 -10.52
N ALA A 103 -6.50 1.31 -11.82
CA ALA A 103 -6.19 2.64 -12.32
C ALA A 103 -7.46 3.49 -12.26
N LEU A 104 -7.38 4.61 -11.55
CA LEU A 104 -8.39 5.64 -11.61
C LEU A 104 -8.09 6.47 -12.85
N GLU A 105 -8.86 6.27 -13.91
CA GLU A 105 -8.78 7.10 -15.10
C GLU A 105 -9.08 8.55 -14.71
N GLY A 106 -8.02 9.35 -14.60
CA GLY A 106 -8.14 10.80 -14.60
C GLY A 106 -8.33 11.21 -16.05
N GLU A 107 -9.54 11.62 -16.40
CA GLU A 107 -9.80 12.40 -17.62
C GLU A 107 -8.76 13.51 -17.77
N GLY A 108 -8.16 13.60 -18.97
CA GLY A 108 -7.63 14.84 -19.57
C GLY A 108 -6.56 15.63 -18.82
#